data_AF-A0A371P425-F1
#
_entry.id   AF-A0A371P425-F1
#
_cell.length_a   1.000
_cell.length_b   1.000
_cell.length_c   1.000
_cell.angle_alpha   90.00
_cell.angle_beta   90.00
_cell.angle_gamma   90.00
#
_symmetry.space_group_name_H-M   'P 1'
#
loop_
_entity.id
_entity.type
_entity.pdbx_description
1 polymer ?
#
loop_
_entity_poly.entity_id
_entity_poly.type
_entity_poly.pdbx_seq_one_letter_code
_entity_poly.pdbx_strand_id
1 'polypeptide(L)'
;MVGVRRQRKPQPFTVRYVPVAADGSLDQTLSITNNTDVSVQPTLRFTPRSMYGMELPHVTTVTVNGSHLGRAVLPANGTLTEVLRFDGQGSRQVRGVDIELVSAEEIDHPALENPTRTVMIDLEQKATDEPADFWGIGMVNPNPFGVTMRVSLLQLEPRDRDNPRQVVDVVTLQEDVDMASQSNHVIWLPEDVRGQFHDVVHCLVPPTFV
;
A
#
# COMPACT_ATOMS: atom_id res chain seq x y z
N MET A 1 10.23 40.95 22.18
CA MET A 1 9.00 40.14 22.26
C MET A 1 9.32 38.81 21.57
N VAL A 2 9.67 37.77 22.35
CA VAL A 2 10.10 36.48 21.82
C VAL A 2 8.85 35.68 21.51
N GLY A 3 8.60 35.40 20.23
CA GLY A 3 7.47 34.59 19.80
C GLY A 3 7.64 33.17 20.31
N VAL A 4 6.73 32.75 21.21
CA VAL A 4 6.64 31.36 21.64
C VAL A 4 6.20 30.53 20.43
N ARG A 5 7.16 29.87 19.77
CA ARG A 5 6.88 28.79 18.83
C ARG A 5 6.08 27.74 19.60
N ARG A 6 4.77 27.66 19.35
CA ARG A 6 3.95 26.52 19.80
C ARG A 6 4.62 25.26 19.28
N GLN A 7 5.24 24.47 20.16
CA GLN A 7 5.67 23.12 19.82
C GLN A 7 4.43 22.37 19.38
N ARG A 8 4.34 22.08 18.08
CA ARG A 8 3.26 21.28 17.50
C ARG A 8 3.37 19.91 18.17
N LYS A 9 2.33 19.47 18.90
CA LYS A 9 2.31 18.12 19.46
C LYS A 9 2.64 17.12 18.34
N PRO A 10 3.50 16.12 18.58
CA PRO A 10 3.76 15.08 17.59
C PRO A 10 2.43 14.47 17.17
N GLN A 11 2.21 14.38 15.86
CA GLN A 11 1.04 13.68 15.35
C GLN A 11 1.31 12.17 15.49
N PRO A 12 0.35 11.38 16.00
CA PRO A 12 0.54 9.93 16.15
C PRO A 12 0.84 9.28 14.79
N PHE A 13 0.24 9.80 13.72
CA PHE A 13 0.46 9.33 12.36
C PHE A 13 0.92 10.48 11.45
N THR A 14 1.85 10.16 10.55
CA THR A 14 2.27 11.04 9.45
C THR A 14 1.82 10.43 8.14
N VAL A 15 1.25 11.24 7.25
CA VAL A 15 0.80 10.78 5.94
C VAL A 15 1.54 11.49 4.83
N ARG A 16 1.89 10.75 3.77
CA ARG A 16 2.48 11.28 2.55
C ARG A 16 1.82 10.64 1.34
N TYR A 17 1.14 11.45 0.54
CA TYR A 17 0.55 11.02 -0.72
C TYR A 17 1.41 11.47 -1.91
N VAL A 18 1.59 10.57 -2.87
CA VAL A 18 2.32 10.78 -4.12
C VAL A 18 1.37 10.57 -5.28
N PRO A 19 0.94 11.63 -5.99
CA PRO A 19 0.03 11.47 -7.12
C PRO A 19 0.73 10.83 -8.31
N VAL A 20 1.96 11.25 -8.63
CA VAL A 20 2.75 10.72 -9.76
C VAL A 20 4.14 10.38 -9.23
N ALA A 21 4.59 9.15 -9.44
CA ALA A 21 5.91 8.71 -9.06
C ALA A 21 6.96 9.24 -10.04
N ALA A 22 8.10 9.69 -9.52
CA ALA A 22 9.18 10.25 -10.32
C ALA A 22 10.11 9.19 -10.94
N ASP A 23 10.08 7.98 -10.40
CA ASP A 23 10.98 6.86 -10.74
C ASP A 23 10.30 5.77 -11.57
N GLY A 24 9.05 5.98 -11.98
CA GLY A 24 8.28 4.99 -12.74
C GLY A 24 7.57 3.94 -11.88
N SER A 25 7.70 4.00 -10.56
CA SER A 25 6.93 3.18 -9.63
C SER A 25 5.43 3.57 -9.63
N LEU A 26 4.64 2.93 -8.75
CA LEU A 26 3.21 3.17 -8.64
C LEU A 26 2.87 4.64 -8.36
N ASP A 27 2.03 5.19 -9.22
CA ASP A 27 1.35 6.44 -8.99
C ASP A 27 0.28 6.26 -7.90
N GLN A 28 -0.25 7.39 -7.39
CA GLN A 28 -1.37 7.40 -6.45
C GLN A 28 -1.11 6.63 -5.14
N THR A 29 0.14 6.61 -4.68
CA THR A 29 0.55 5.92 -3.46
C THR A 29 0.40 6.78 -2.22
N LEU A 30 0.00 6.17 -1.11
CA LEU A 30 -0.10 6.79 0.20
C LEU A 30 0.78 6.02 1.18
N SER A 31 1.73 6.69 1.80
CA SER A 31 2.49 6.17 2.94
C SER A 31 1.94 6.74 4.24
N ILE A 32 1.64 5.87 5.20
CA ILE A 32 1.19 6.21 6.54
C ILE A 32 2.24 5.69 7.52
N THR A 33 2.92 6.59 8.22
CA THR A 33 3.93 6.24 9.23
C THR A 33 3.31 6.32 10.61
N ASN A 34 3.49 5.25 11.39
CA ASN A 34 3.12 5.19 12.80
C ASN A 34 4.27 5.70 13.65
N ASN A 35 4.05 6.78 14.39
CA ASN A 35 5.04 7.36 15.29
C ASN A 35 4.80 6.94 16.75
N THR A 36 3.99 5.89 16.97
CA THR A 36 3.66 5.36 18.29
C THR A 36 4.26 3.98 18.48
N ASP A 37 4.32 3.55 19.74
CA ASP A 37 4.83 2.24 20.14
C ASP A 37 3.77 1.13 20.09
N VAL A 38 2.60 1.41 19.53
CA VAL A 38 1.48 0.46 19.43
C VAL A 38 1.11 0.25 17.98
N SER A 39 1.01 -1.02 17.57
CA SER A 39 0.53 -1.39 16.24
C SER A 39 -0.98 -1.23 16.18
N VAL A 40 -1.50 -0.77 15.03
CA VAL A 40 -2.93 -0.52 14.88
C VAL A 40 -3.46 -1.03 13.54
N GLN A 41 -4.78 -1.21 13.45
CA GLN A 41 -5.51 -1.31 12.18
C GLN A 41 -6.32 -0.02 11.96
N PRO A 42 -5.82 0.92 11.12
CA PRO A 42 -6.50 2.18 10.89
C PRO A 42 -7.63 2.03 9.87
N THR A 43 -8.78 2.63 10.17
CA THR A 43 -9.82 2.91 9.17
C THR A 43 -9.71 4.36 8.71
N LEU A 44 -9.50 4.56 7.41
CA LEU A 44 -9.28 5.87 6.80
C LEU A 44 -10.43 6.27 5.89
N ARG A 45 -10.74 7.57 5.88
CA ARG A 45 -11.61 8.20 4.87
C ARG A 45 -10.77 9.12 3.99
N PHE A 46 -11.10 9.11 2.70
CA PHE A 46 -10.36 9.83 1.67
C PHE A 46 -11.26 10.84 0.95
N THR A 47 -10.79 12.07 0.80
CA THR A 47 -11.46 13.10 0.00
C THR A 47 -10.55 13.50 -1.17
N PRO A 48 -10.85 13.10 -2.41
CA PRO A 48 -10.00 13.40 -3.56
C PRO A 48 -10.03 14.90 -3.90
N ARG A 49 -8.84 15.44 -4.20
CA ARG A 49 -8.62 16.84 -4.56
C ARG A 49 -7.98 16.96 -5.95
N SER A 50 -8.40 17.98 -6.70
CA SER A 50 -7.79 18.37 -7.97
C SER A 50 -6.44 19.09 -7.77
N MET A 51 -5.77 19.43 -8.87
CA MET A 51 -4.54 20.24 -8.84
C MET A 51 -4.68 21.61 -8.16
N TYR A 52 -5.91 22.13 -8.10
CA TYR A 52 -6.23 23.42 -7.46
C TYR A 52 -6.71 23.27 -6.02
N GLY A 53 -6.65 22.07 -5.45
CA GLY A 53 -7.14 21.78 -4.10
C GLY A 53 -8.67 21.70 -3.96
N MET A 54 -9.41 21.77 -5.07
CA MET A 54 -10.87 21.62 -5.05
C MET A 54 -11.26 20.15 -4.88
N GLU A 55 -12.32 19.89 -4.11
CA GLU A 55 -12.93 18.57 -4.02
C GLU A 55 -13.41 18.05 -5.38
N LEU A 56 -13.32 16.74 -5.58
CA LEU A 56 -13.91 16.04 -6.71
C LEU A 56 -15.10 15.20 -6.19
N PRO A 57 -16.32 15.77 -6.08
CA PRO A 57 -17.44 15.15 -5.38
C PRO A 57 -18.04 13.93 -6.09
N HIS A 58 -17.68 13.70 -7.35
CA HIS A 58 -18.10 12.54 -8.14
C HIS A 58 -17.00 11.48 -8.27
N VAL A 59 -15.93 11.62 -7.49
CA VAL A 59 -14.82 10.67 -7.44
C VAL A 59 -14.87 9.93 -6.11
N THR A 60 -14.92 8.61 -6.19
CA THR A 60 -14.79 7.72 -5.03
C THR A 60 -13.38 7.19 -4.95
N THR A 61 -12.88 6.98 -3.73
CA THR A 61 -11.55 6.43 -3.48
C THR A 61 -11.67 5.07 -2.81
N VAL A 62 -11.01 4.07 -3.38
CA VAL A 62 -10.79 2.77 -2.72
C VAL A 62 -9.28 2.54 -2.58
N THR A 63 -8.89 1.74 -1.61
CA THR A 63 -7.48 1.40 -1.38
C THR A 63 -7.25 -0.06 -1.65
N VAL A 64 -6.13 -0.39 -2.29
CA VAL A 64 -5.78 -1.78 -2.62
C VAL A 64 -5.65 -2.63 -1.34
N ASN A 65 -4.97 -2.11 -0.31
CA ASN A 65 -4.69 -2.88 0.91
C ASN A 65 -5.82 -2.77 1.96
N GLY A 66 -6.88 -2.03 1.67
CA GLY A 66 -8.10 -2.04 2.49
C GLY A 66 -8.07 -1.19 3.77
N SER A 67 -7.18 -0.21 3.93
CA SER A 67 -7.26 0.77 5.04
C SER A 67 -8.55 1.58 5.06
N HIS A 68 -9.26 1.74 3.94
CA HIS A 68 -10.63 2.27 3.96
C HIS A 68 -11.65 1.38 4.70
N LEU A 69 -11.28 0.14 5.02
CA LEU A 69 -12.10 -0.87 5.70
C LEU A 69 -11.44 -1.39 6.99
N GLY A 70 -10.34 -0.79 7.45
CA GLY A 70 -9.64 -1.25 8.67
C GLY A 70 -8.93 -2.61 8.53
N ARG A 71 -8.56 -3.02 7.31
CA ARG A 71 -8.03 -4.38 7.07
C ARG A 71 -6.51 -4.51 7.20
N ALA A 72 -5.78 -3.42 6.95
CA ALA A 72 -4.33 -3.44 6.96
C ALA A 72 -3.77 -3.12 8.35
N VAL A 73 -2.72 -3.82 8.74
CA VAL A 73 -1.91 -3.50 9.92
C VAL A 73 -0.96 -2.36 9.59
N LEU A 74 -0.92 -1.38 10.48
CA LEU A 74 0.06 -0.32 10.56
C LEU A 74 0.95 -0.59 11.80
N PRO A 75 2.14 -1.19 11.62
CA PRO A 75 3.00 -1.58 12.74
C PRO A 75 3.46 -0.37 13.56
N ALA A 76 3.68 -0.57 14.86
CA ALA A 76 4.38 0.39 15.72
C ALA A 76 5.71 0.81 15.09
N ASN A 77 5.99 2.11 15.08
CA ASN A 77 7.18 2.71 14.45
C ASN A 77 7.39 2.32 12.97
N GLY A 78 6.36 1.78 12.31
CA GLY A 78 6.39 1.26 10.95
C GLY A 78 5.69 2.15 9.94
N THR A 79 5.63 1.68 8.70
CA THR A 79 4.91 2.37 7.61
C THR A 79 4.00 1.39 6.87
N LEU A 80 2.75 1.79 6.67
CA LEU A 80 1.81 1.17 5.76
C LEU A 80 1.84 1.93 4.43
N THR A 81 2.03 1.21 3.33
CA THR A 81 1.87 1.76 1.98
C THR A 81 0.55 1.29 1.39
N GLU A 82 -0.20 2.22 0.83
CA GLU A 82 -1.46 2.04 0.15
C GLU A 82 -1.34 2.50 -1.30
N VAL A 83 -2.05 1.83 -2.19
CA VAL A 83 -2.27 2.30 -3.56
C VAL A 83 -3.73 2.70 -3.65
N LEU A 84 -3.96 3.97 -4.00
CA LEU A 84 -5.30 4.53 -4.10
C LEU A 84 -5.82 4.39 -5.53
N ARG A 85 -7.01 3.84 -5.67
CA ARG A 85 -7.75 3.80 -6.93
C ARG A 85 -8.90 4.79 -6.85
N PHE A 86 -9.06 5.57 -7.92
CA PHE A 86 -10.09 6.58 -8.02
C PHE A 86 -11.06 6.22 -9.14
N ASP A 87 -12.34 6.11 -8.79
CA ASP A 87 -13.41 5.79 -9.73
C ASP A 87 -14.37 6.97 -9.85
N GLY A 88 -15.03 7.10 -11.00
CA GLY A 88 -16.02 8.15 -11.27
C GLY A 88 -15.52 9.31 -12.13
N GLN A 89 -16.43 10.26 -12.41
CA GLN A 89 -16.15 11.37 -13.32
C GLN A 89 -15.10 12.31 -12.73
N GLY A 90 -13.96 12.43 -13.42
CA GLY A 90 -12.86 13.29 -13.00
C GLY A 90 -11.77 12.58 -12.20
N SER A 91 -11.79 11.25 -12.07
CA SER A 91 -10.74 10.49 -11.36
C SER A 91 -9.32 10.80 -11.85
N ARG A 92 -9.12 10.96 -13.17
CA ARG A 92 -7.83 11.35 -13.75
C ARG A 92 -7.35 12.75 -13.36
N GLN A 93 -8.21 13.59 -12.77
CA GLN A 93 -7.87 14.94 -12.31
C GLN A 93 -7.35 14.96 -10.87
N VAL A 94 -7.40 13.83 -10.16
CA VAL A 94 -6.89 13.72 -8.78
C VAL A 94 -5.40 14.06 -8.77
N ARG A 95 -5.02 14.98 -7.88
CA ARG A 95 -3.64 15.38 -7.61
C ARG A 95 -3.33 15.51 -6.12
N GLY A 96 -4.34 15.49 -5.27
CA GLY A 96 -4.21 15.46 -3.83
C GLY A 96 -5.33 14.63 -3.21
N VAL A 97 -5.15 14.28 -1.94
CA VAL A 97 -6.15 13.57 -1.15
C VAL A 97 -6.08 14.10 0.27
N ASP A 98 -7.22 14.55 0.80
CA ASP A 98 -7.33 14.75 2.24
C ASP A 98 -7.67 13.43 2.91
N ILE A 99 -7.01 13.16 4.03
CA ILE A 99 -7.07 11.88 4.73
C ILE A 99 -7.57 12.15 6.15
N GLU A 100 -8.62 11.44 6.53
CA GLU A 100 -9.20 11.48 7.86
C GLU A 100 -9.07 10.11 8.50
N LEU A 101 -8.51 10.05 9.72
CA LEU A 101 -8.53 8.86 10.55
C LEU A 101 -9.92 8.72 11.17
N VAL A 102 -10.68 7.70 10.76
CA VAL A 102 -12.03 7.43 11.29
C VAL A 102 -11.93 6.65 12.60
N SER A 103 -11.08 5.62 12.62
CA SER A 103 -10.79 4.81 13.81
C SER A 103 -9.40 4.17 13.68
N ALA A 104 -8.84 3.76 14.81
CA ALA A 104 -7.65 2.93 14.88
C ALA A 104 -7.84 1.90 15.99
N GLU A 105 -7.87 0.62 15.64
CA GLU A 105 -7.92 -0.46 16.61
C GLU A 105 -6.50 -0.87 16.98
N GLU A 106 -6.16 -0.89 18.26
CA GLU A 106 -4.87 -1.40 18.74
C GLU A 106 -4.82 -2.91 18.58
N ILE A 107 -3.69 -3.42 18.11
CA ILE A 107 -3.48 -4.85 17.94
C ILE A 107 -2.17 -5.30 18.60
N ASP A 108 -2.15 -6.54 19.06
CA ASP A 108 -0.93 -7.19 19.54
C ASP A 108 -0.12 -7.68 18.34
N HIS A 109 0.63 -6.76 17.73
CA HIS A 109 1.57 -7.04 16.67
C HIS A 109 2.90 -6.36 16.99
N PRO A 110 4.03 -7.08 16.96
CA PRO A 110 5.34 -6.50 17.27
C PRO A 110 5.70 -5.36 16.29
N ALA A 111 6.50 -4.41 16.75
CA ALA A 111 7.10 -3.41 15.87
C ALA A 111 7.97 -4.12 14.82
N LEU A 112 7.89 -3.71 13.56
CA LEU A 112 8.80 -4.23 12.54
C LEU A 112 10.21 -3.67 12.79
N GLU A 113 11.20 -4.56 12.81
CA GLU A 113 12.61 -4.15 12.82
C GLU A 113 13.09 -3.80 11.41
N ASN A 114 12.56 -4.52 10.41
CA ASN A 114 12.91 -4.37 9.01
C ASN A 114 11.66 -4.48 8.11
N PRO A 115 11.59 -3.74 7.00
CA PRO A 115 10.43 -3.77 6.11
C PRO A 115 10.31 -5.14 5.42
N THR A 116 9.10 -5.70 5.43
CA THR A 116 8.73 -6.82 4.57
C THR A 116 8.68 -6.39 3.11
N ARG A 117 8.90 -7.32 2.19
CA ARG A 117 8.97 -7.01 0.76
C ARG A 117 8.24 -8.05 -0.07
N THR A 118 7.62 -7.57 -1.15
CA THR A 118 7.11 -8.39 -2.25
C THR A 118 7.70 -7.87 -3.54
N VAL A 119 8.05 -8.79 -4.44
CA VAL A 119 8.59 -8.48 -5.77
C VAL A 119 8.02 -9.42 -6.81
N MET A 120 7.88 -8.95 -8.04
CA MET A 120 7.65 -9.83 -9.18
C MET A 120 8.95 -10.60 -9.44
N ILE A 121 8.84 -11.91 -9.69
CA ILE A 121 9.98 -12.76 -10.05
C ILE A 121 9.77 -13.47 -11.39
N ASP A 122 10.87 -13.72 -12.08
CA ASP A 122 10.92 -14.50 -13.31
C ASP A 122 11.09 -16.01 -13.05
N LEU A 123 11.16 -16.81 -14.12
CA LEU A 123 11.40 -18.26 -14.04
C LEU A 123 12.76 -18.64 -13.44
N GLU A 124 13.73 -17.72 -13.49
CA GLU A 124 15.05 -17.89 -12.86
C GLU A 124 15.05 -17.43 -11.39
N GLN A 125 13.88 -17.07 -10.84
CA GLN A 125 13.69 -16.53 -9.49
C GLN A 125 14.41 -15.20 -9.24
N LYS A 126 14.65 -14.41 -10.29
CA LYS A 126 15.20 -13.06 -10.18
C LYS A 126 14.06 -12.06 -10.15
N ALA A 127 14.25 -10.97 -9.41
CA ALA A 127 13.31 -9.86 -9.43
C ALA A 127 13.27 -9.24 -10.84
N THR A 128 12.06 -8.90 -11.30
CA THR A 128 11.83 -8.27 -12.60
C THR A 128 10.80 -7.16 -12.47
N ASP A 129 10.91 -6.15 -13.34
CA ASP A 129 9.91 -5.10 -13.50
C ASP A 129 9.10 -5.29 -14.80
N GLU A 130 9.40 -6.34 -15.57
CA GLU A 130 8.78 -6.62 -16.87
C GLU A 130 7.57 -7.55 -16.71
N PRO A 131 6.33 -7.08 -17.01
CA PRO A 131 5.12 -7.90 -16.89
C PRO A 131 5.18 -9.21 -17.69
N ALA A 132 5.85 -9.19 -18.84
CA ALA A 132 6.01 -10.37 -19.69
C ALA A 132 6.88 -11.45 -19.05
N ASP A 133 7.72 -11.09 -18.08
CA ASP A 133 8.60 -11.98 -17.33
C ASP A 133 8.12 -12.19 -15.90
N PHE A 134 6.93 -11.70 -15.53
CA PHE A 134 6.34 -11.92 -14.21
C PHE A 134 5.71 -13.32 -14.13
N TRP A 135 6.41 -14.25 -13.47
CA TRP A 135 6.02 -15.66 -13.33
C TRP A 135 5.64 -16.06 -11.91
N GLY A 136 6.13 -15.34 -10.91
CA GLY A 136 5.82 -15.63 -9.52
C GLY A 136 6.00 -14.41 -8.64
N ILE A 137 5.50 -14.51 -7.42
CA ILE A 137 5.62 -13.48 -6.39
C ILE A 137 6.70 -13.94 -5.42
N GLY A 138 7.79 -13.18 -5.33
CA GLY A 138 8.80 -13.33 -4.28
C GLY A 138 8.39 -12.53 -3.04
N MET A 139 8.48 -13.15 -1.87
CA MET A 139 8.13 -12.52 -0.59
C MET A 139 9.27 -12.71 0.40
N VAL A 140 9.56 -11.67 1.19
CA VAL A 140 10.65 -11.67 2.17
C VAL A 140 10.16 -11.11 3.49
N ASN A 141 10.32 -11.90 4.55
CA ASN A 141 10.21 -11.46 5.94
C ASN A 141 11.59 -11.47 6.61
N PRO A 142 12.25 -10.32 6.75
CA PRO A 142 13.55 -10.22 7.42
C PRO A 142 13.48 -10.23 8.95
N ASN A 143 12.28 -10.15 9.55
CA ASN A 143 12.11 -9.94 10.99
C ASN A 143 12.35 -11.24 11.78
N PRO A 144 12.77 -11.16 13.06
CA PRO A 144 13.02 -12.33 13.91
C PRO A 144 11.73 -13.01 14.44
N PHE A 145 10.57 -12.69 13.88
CA PHE A 145 9.26 -13.24 14.21
C PHE A 145 8.44 -13.45 12.93
N GLY A 146 7.42 -14.30 13.01
CA GLY A 146 6.52 -14.55 11.88
C GLY A 146 5.55 -13.40 11.63
N VAL A 147 5.11 -13.24 10.38
CA VAL A 147 4.13 -12.22 9.95
C VAL A 147 3.14 -12.83 8.97
N THR A 148 1.94 -12.27 8.91
CA THR A 148 0.92 -12.66 7.92
C THR A 148 0.75 -11.54 6.91
N MET A 149 0.90 -11.87 5.63
CA MET A 149 0.90 -10.92 4.51
C MET A 149 -0.28 -11.18 3.58
N ARG A 150 -1.09 -10.15 3.31
CA ARG A 150 -2.04 -10.17 2.21
C ARG A 150 -1.39 -9.60 0.96
N VAL A 151 -1.49 -10.32 -0.14
CA VAL A 151 -0.81 -9.96 -1.41
C VAL A 151 -1.84 -9.66 -2.49
N SER A 152 -1.59 -8.58 -3.25
CA SER A 152 -2.42 -8.18 -4.38
C SER A 152 -1.58 -7.89 -5.62
N LEU A 153 -2.07 -8.36 -6.76
CA LEU A 153 -1.54 -8.11 -8.10
C LEU A 153 -2.26 -6.91 -8.71
N LEU A 154 -1.51 -6.00 -9.32
CA LEU A 154 -2.05 -4.75 -9.86
C LEU A 154 -1.97 -4.73 -11.38
N GLN A 155 -3.11 -4.52 -12.03
CA GLN A 155 -3.15 -4.12 -13.43
C GLN A 155 -3.27 -2.61 -13.51
N LEU A 156 -2.38 -2.00 -14.29
CA LEU A 156 -2.33 -0.56 -14.45
C LEU A 156 -2.80 -0.19 -15.86
N GLU A 157 -3.50 0.94 -16.01
CA GLU A 157 -3.83 1.47 -17.34
C GLU A 157 -2.54 1.84 -18.11
N PRO A 158 -2.57 1.96 -19.46
CA PRO A 158 -1.44 2.52 -20.19
C PRO A 158 -1.11 3.94 -19.70
N ARG A 159 0.19 4.29 -19.63
CA ARG A 159 0.61 5.65 -19.28
C ARG A 159 0.08 6.64 -20.32
N ASP A 160 -0.57 7.70 -19.85
CA ASP A 160 -1.09 8.78 -20.69
C ASP A 160 -0.44 10.11 -20.28
N ARG A 161 0.66 10.46 -20.96
CA ARG A 161 1.46 11.67 -20.67
C ARG A 161 1.82 11.75 -19.17
N ASP A 162 1.62 12.91 -18.57
CA ASP A 162 1.87 13.20 -17.16
C ASP A 162 0.64 12.98 -16.27
N ASN A 163 -0.41 12.33 -16.79
CA ASN A 163 -1.54 11.95 -15.95
C ASN A 163 -1.13 10.82 -15.00
N PRO A 164 -1.59 10.86 -13.72
CA PRO A 164 -1.42 9.73 -12.83
C PRO A 164 -2.05 8.47 -13.41
N ARG A 165 -1.24 7.43 -13.50
CA ARG A 165 -1.60 6.10 -13.93
C ARG A 165 -2.49 5.46 -12.87
N GLN A 166 -3.70 5.06 -13.25
CA GLN A 166 -4.62 4.36 -12.36
C GLN A 166 -4.38 2.84 -12.34
N VAL A 167 -4.69 2.24 -11.20
CA VAL A 167 -4.95 0.81 -11.10
C VAL A 167 -6.33 0.53 -11.67
N VAL A 168 -6.40 -0.29 -12.71
CA VAL A 168 -7.68 -0.64 -13.40
C VAL A 168 -8.24 -1.96 -12.90
N ASP A 169 -7.39 -2.87 -12.45
CA ASP A 169 -7.80 -4.14 -11.86
C ASP A 169 -6.86 -4.57 -10.74
N VAL A 170 -7.41 -5.31 -9.77
CA VAL A 170 -6.71 -5.80 -8.59
C VAL A 170 -7.13 -7.24 -8.34
N VAL A 171 -6.16 -8.14 -8.31
CA VAL A 171 -6.39 -9.52 -7.89
C VAL A 171 -5.64 -9.78 -6.59
N THR A 172 -6.39 -9.87 -5.50
CA THR A 172 -5.86 -10.31 -4.20
C THR A 172 -5.82 -11.83 -4.17
N LEU A 173 -4.72 -12.40 -3.68
CA LEU A 173 -4.65 -13.83 -3.44
C LEU A 173 -5.76 -14.26 -2.46
N GLN A 174 -6.31 -15.45 -2.69
CA GLN A 174 -7.44 -15.94 -1.91
C GLN A 174 -7.07 -16.16 -0.43
N GLU A 175 -5.83 -16.60 -0.19
CA GLU A 175 -5.31 -16.87 1.15
C GLU A 175 -4.23 -15.85 1.50
N ASP A 176 -4.21 -15.44 2.77
CA ASP A 176 -3.11 -14.67 3.33
C ASP A 176 -1.90 -15.59 3.53
N VAL A 177 -0.70 -15.03 3.39
CA VAL A 177 0.55 -15.79 3.44
C VAL A 177 1.22 -15.64 4.78
N ASP A 178 1.34 -16.76 5.45
CA ASP A 178 1.99 -16.93 6.73
C ASP A 178 3.51 -17.13 6.55
N MET A 179 4.28 -16.08 6.85
CA MET A 179 5.74 -16.03 6.67
C MET A 179 6.44 -16.26 8.01
N ALA A 180 7.30 -17.27 8.07
CA ALA A 180 8.16 -17.52 9.24
C ALA A 180 9.17 -16.37 9.46
N SER A 181 9.80 -16.33 10.64
CA SER A 181 10.91 -15.43 10.93
C SER A 181 12.06 -15.62 9.95
N GLN A 182 12.67 -14.52 9.48
CA GLN A 182 13.87 -14.54 8.62
C GLN A 182 13.72 -15.48 7.41
N SER A 183 12.60 -15.40 6.72
CA SER A 183 12.23 -16.32 5.64
C SER A 183 11.99 -15.61 4.32
N ASN A 184 12.08 -16.39 3.25
CA ASN A 184 11.64 -16.04 1.91
C ASN A 184 10.68 -17.11 1.38
N HIS A 185 9.72 -16.70 0.58
CA HIS A 185 8.75 -17.60 -0.04
C HIS A 185 8.46 -17.15 -1.48
N VAL A 186 8.07 -18.10 -2.31
CA VAL A 186 7.73 -17.87 -3.70
C VAL A 186 6.38 -18.51 -3.99
N ILE A 187 5.47 -17.72 -4.55
CA ILE A 187 4.20 -18.22 -5.11
C ILE A 187 4.29 -18.13 -6.62
N TRP A 188 4.21 -19.28 -7.29
CA TRP A 188 4.15 -19.32 -8.75
C TRP A 188 2.75 -19.01 -9.24
N LEU A 189 2.66 -18.13 -10.24
CA LEU A 189 1.40 -17.77 -10.85
C LEU A 189 1.09 -18.72 -12.02
N PRO A 190 -0.20 -18.96 -12.32
CA PRO A 190 -0.58 -19.70 -13.51
C PRO A 190 -0.20 -18.94 -14.80
N GLU A 191 0.01 -19.66 -15.90
CA GLU A 191 0.48 -19.06 -17.17
C GLU A 191 -0.55 -18.09 -17.80
N ASP A 192 -1.84 -18.27 -17.54
CA ASP A 192 -2.93 -17.49 -18.13
C ASP A 192 -2.99 -16.03 -17.62
N VAL A 193 -2.35 -15.72 -16.50
CA VAL A 193 -2.27 -14.34 -15.97
C VAL A 193 -1.00 -13.59 -16.38
N ARG A 194 -0.14 -14.22 -17.19
CA ARG A 194 1.14 -13.67 -17.61
C ARG A 194 0.97 -12.39 -18.44
N GLY A 195 1.80 -11.38 -18.17
CA GLY A 195 1.76 -10.09 -18.90
C GLY A 195 0.58 -9.20 -18.54
N GLN A 196 -0.36 -9.65 -17.70
CA GLN A 196 -1.53 -8.87 -17.31
C GLN A 196 -1.20 -7.87 -16.19
N PHE A 197 -0.45 -8.32 -15.19
CA PHE A 197 -0.15 -7.54 -14.00
C PHE A 197 1.20 -6.84 -14.12
N HIS A 198 1.25 -5.62 -13.58
CA HIS A 198 2.38 -4.71 -13.71
C HIS A 198 3.12 -4.49 -12.40
N ASP A 199 2.52 -4.88 -11.27
CA ASP A 199 3.13 -4.74 -9.96
C ASP A 199 2.49 -5.73 -8.97
N VAL A 200 3.19 -5.96 -7.86
CA VAL A 200 2.73 -6.73 -6.71
C VAL A 200 2.95 -5.96 -5.42
N VAL A 201 1.86 -5.76 -4.68
CA VAL A 201 1.89 -5.09 -3.38
C VAL A 201 1.42 -6.02 -2.29
N HIS A 202 1.79 -5.68 -1.06
CA HIS A 202 1.31 -6.37 0.11
C HIS A 202 0.91 -5.39 1.21
N CYS A 203 0.14 -5.89 2.15
CA CYS A 203 0.04 -5.34 3.49
C CYS A 203 0.17 -6.45 4.53
N LEU A 204 0.52 -6.04 5.74
CA LEU A 204 0.39 -6.92 6.90
C LEU A 204 -1.08 -6.98 7.31
N VAL A 205 -1.51 -8.16 7.75
CA VAL A 205 -2.82 -8.42 8.35
C VAL A 205 -2.61 -9.07 9.71
N PRO A 206 -3.61 -9.04 10.62
CA PRO A 206 -3.50 -9.76 11.89
C PRO A 206 -3.15 -11.23 11.66
N PRO A 207 -2.32 -11.84 12.53
CA PRO A 207 -1.92 -13.22 12.38
C PRO A 207 -3.13 -14.16 12.30
N THR A 208 -3.09 -15.11 11.37
CA THR A 208 -4.08 -16.21 11.28
C THR A 208 -3.74 -17.39 12.19
N PHE A 209 -2.53 -17.41 12.78
CA PHE A 209 -2.11 -18.46 13.68
C PHE A 209 -2.84 -18.35 15.04
N VAL A 210 -3.53 -19.43 15.42
CA VAL A 210 -4.09 -19.65 16.77
C VAL A 210 -3.16 -20.54 17.57
#